data_AF-A0A7C7V5A3-F1
#
_entry.id   AF-A0A7C7V5A3-F1
#
_cell.length_a   1.000
_cell.length_b   1.000
_cell.length_c   1.000
_cell.angle_alpha   90.00
_cell.angle_beta   90.00
_cell.angle_gamma   90.00
#
_symmetry.space_group_name_H-M   'P 1'
#
loop_
_entity.id
_entity.type
_entity.pdbx_description
1 polymer ?
#
loop_
_entity_poly.entity_id
_entity_poly.type
_entity_poly.pdbx_seq_one_letter_code
_entity_poly.pdbx_strand_id
1 'polypeptide(L)'
;MAKKHQNGTVHQYSLDALGRQIEERIIEFGPGVDTQVTRVATTNELRGMLESITTCGSCTGSSSSSSSSHGQVLNQVLFQYDSTGKLVKEYQGHAGPV
;
A
#
# COMPACT_ATOMS: atom_id res chain seq x y z
N MET A 1 7.58 -10.58 -6.95
CA MET A 1 7.32 -10.98 -8.36
C MET A 1 7.05 -9.73 -9.19
N ALA A 2 7.64 -9.56 -10.37
CA ALA A 2 7.38 -8.42 -11.26
C ALA A 2 6.50 -8.82 -12.45
N LYS A 3 5.54 -7.98 -12.84
CA LYS A 3 4.60 -8.23 -13.93
C LYS A 3 4.37 -6.95 -14.76
N LYS A 4 4.50 -7.07 -16.07
CA LYS A 4 4.22 -5.97 -17.01
C LYS A 4 2.78 -6.01 -17.50
N HIS A 5 2.14 -4.85 -17.57
CA HIS A 5 0.77 -4.66 -18.02
C HIS A 5 0.71 -4.02 -19.42
N GLN A 6 -0.44 -4.12 -20.08
CA GLN A 6 -0.62 -3.66 -21.46
C GLN A 6 -0.44 -2.15 -21.64
N ASN A 7 -0.74 -1.37 -20.59
CA ASN A 7 -0.52 0.07 -20.55
C ASN A 7 0.95 0.45 -20.34
N GLY A 8 1.87 -0.52 -20.27
CA GLY A 8 3.30 -0.29 -20.11
C GLY A 8 3.78 -0.22 -18.66
N THR A 9 2.90 -0.27 -17.66
CA THR A 9 3.35 -0.29 -16.26
C THR A 9 3.96 -1.64 -15.89
N VAL A 10 4.90 -1.62 -14.96
CA VAL A 10 5.46 -2.83 -14.35
C VAL A 10 5.20 -2.79 -12.85
N HIS A 11 4.50 -3.80 -12.35
CA HIS A 11 4.10 -3.93 -10.96
C HIS A 11 4.94 -5.00 -10.28
N GLN A 12 5.42 -4.71 -9.09
CA GLN A 12 6.13 -5.63 -8.21
C GLN A 12 5.26 -5.95 -7.00
N TYR A 13 5.06 -7.24 -6.77
CA TYR A 13 4.26 -7.78 -5.68
C TYR A 13 5.16 -8.44 -4.63
N SER A 14 4.93 -8.09 -3.37
CA SER A 14 5.53 -8.71 -2.19
C SER A 14 4.48 -9.53 -1.44
N LEU A 15 4.86 -10.73 -1.03
CA LEU A 15 4.03 -11.64 -0.25
C LEU A 15 4.63 -11.84 1.13
N ASP A 16 3.80 -12.11 2.13
CA ASP A 16 4.26 -12.60 3.42
C ASP A 16 4.64 -14.10 3.37
N ALA A 17 5.10 -14.64 4.50
CA ALA A 17 5.48 -16.05 4.61
C ALA A 17 4.31 -17.04 4.40
N LEU A 18 3.06 -16.57 4.50
CA LEU A 18 1.85 -17.35 4.24
C LEU A 18 1.36 -17.19 2.78
N GLY A 19 2.08 -16.41 1.96
CA GLY A 19 1.75 -16.17 0.56
C GLY A 19 0.69 -15.08 0.34
N ARG A 20 0.31 -14.32 1.37
CA ARG A 20 -0.64 -13.20 1.23
C ARG A 20 0.07 -11.98 0.69
N GLN A 21 -0.56 -11.26 -0.23
CA GLN A 21 0.01 -10.01 -0.76
C GLN A 21 -0.03 -8.90 0.29
N ILE A 22 1.13 -8.32 0.59
CA ILE A 22 1.31 -7.25 1.57
C ILE A 22 1.73 -5.92 0.94
N GLU A 23 2.21 -5.96 -0.30
CA GLU A 23 2.64 -4.77 -1.02
C GLU A 23 2.51 -4.98 -2.53
N GLU A 24 2.03 -3.95 -3.20
CA GLU A 24 2.14 -3.74 -4.63
C GLU A 24 2.84 -2.40 -4.89
N ARG A 25 3.85 -2.42 -5.76
CA ARG A 25 4.62 -1.24 -6.14
C ARG A 25 4.71 -1.14 -7.64
N ILE A 26 4.51 0.06 -8.19
CA ILE A 26 4.82 0.35 -9.59
C ILE A 26 6.31 0.69 -9.68
N ILE A 27 7.05 -0.10 -10.46
CA ILE A 27 8.50 0.07 -10.67
C ILE A 27 8.84 0.65 -12.06
N GLU A 28 7.89 0.64 -12.98
CA GLU A 28 7.97 1.31 -14.28
C GLU A 28 6.58 1.86 -14.63
N PHE A 29 6.51 3.10 -15.09
CA PHE A 29 5.28 3.71 -15.57
C PHE A 29 5.23 3.69 -17.09
N GLY A 30 4.07 3.34 -17.63
CA GLY A 30 3.81 3.46 -19.05
C GLY A 30 3.50 4.90 -19.49
N PRO A 31 3.56 5.19 -20.80
CA PRO A 31 3.26 6.52 -21.32
C PRO A 31 1.82 6.93 -21.02
N GLY A 32 1.65 8.17 -20.53
CA GLY A 32 0.33 8.74 -20.22
C GLY A 32 -0.33 8.19 -18.94
N VAL A 33 0.36 7.35 -18.16
CA VAL A 33 -0.13 6.85 -16.88
C VAL A 33 0.13 7.90 -15.79
N ASP A 34 -0.88 8.15 -14.96
CA ASP A 34 -0.72 9.00 -13.77
C ASP A 34 0.27 8.36 -12.77
N THR A 35 1.16 9.19 -12.22
CA THR A 35 2.25 8.74 -11.34
C THR A 35 2.09 9.21 -9.90
N GLN A 36 0.91 9.69 -9.49
CA GLN A 36 0.71 10.17 -8.13
C GLN A 36 0.75 9.01 -7.15
N VAL A 37 0.11 7.88 -7.48
CA VAL A 37 0.16 6.66 -6.68
C VAL A 37 1.26 5.76 -7.21
N THR A 38 2.17 5.35 -6.33
CA THR A 38 3.32 4.50 -6.67
C THR A 38 3.28 3.16 -5.94
N ARG A 39 2.49 3.06 -4.86
CA ARG A 39 2.45 1.88 -4.01
C ARG A 39 1.11 1.77 -3.27
N VAL A 40 0.65 0.52 -3.08
CA VAL A 40 -0.39 0.16 -2.11
C VAL A 40 0.17 -0.92 -1.19
N ALA A 41 -0.01 -0.76 0.12
CA ALA A 41 0.44 -1.70 1.13
C ALA A 41 -0.72 -2.13 2.02
N THR A 42 -0.68 -3.39 2.46
CA THR A 42 -1.67 -3.97 3.38
C THR A 42 -0.96 -4.56 4.60
N THR A 43 -1.55 -4.37 5.78
CA THR A 43 -1.16 -5.09 7.00
C THR A 43 -2.29 -5.98 7.46
N ASN A 44 -1.95 -7.02 8.20
CA ASN A 44 -2.92 -7.93 8.79
C ASN A 44 -2.66 -8.04 10.28
N GLU A 45 -3.72 -8.12 11.08
CA GLU A 45 -3.62 -8.39 12.51
C GLU A 45 -3.26 -9.87 12.77
N LEU A 46 -3.05 -10.22 14.03
CA LEU A 46 -2.50 -11.52 14.43
C LEU A 46 -3.34 -12.72 13.96
N ARG A 47 -4.67 -12.60 13.93
CA ARG A 47 -5.59 -13.65 13.42
C ARG A 47 -5.65 -13.67 11.88
N GLY A 48 -4.96 -12.74 11.23
CA GLY A 48 -4.81 -12.66 9.79
C GLY A 48 -5.86 -11.84 9.05
N MET A 49 -6.70 -11.08 9.76
CA MET A 49 -7.64 -10.13 9.18
C MET A 49 -6.92 -8.84 8.76
N LEU A 50 -7.45 -8.18 7.74
CA LEU A 50 -6.90 -6.94 7.21
C LEU A 50 -6.93 -5.83 8.27
N GLU A 51 -5.79 -5.26 8.62
CA GLU A 51 -5.69 -4.21 9.63
C GLU A 51 -5.60 -2.81 9.00
N SER A 52 -4.85 -2.69 7.89
CA SER A 52 -4.72 -1.42 7.18
C SER A 52 -4.56 -1.60 5.67
N ILE A 53 -5.01 -0.59 4.93
CA ILE A 53 -4.64 -0.36 3.52
C ILE A 53 -4.04 1.04 3.43
N THR A 54 -2.80 1.14 2.95
CA THR A 54 -2.08 2.41 2.81
C THR A 54 -1.74 2.66 1.35
N THR A 55 -2.19 3.79 0.81
CA THR A 55 -1.83 4.28 -0.54
C THR A 55 -0.71 5.28 -0.41
N CYS A 56 0.42 5.02 -1.08
CA CYS A 56 1.56 5.92 -1.10
C CYS A 56 1.81 6.48 -2.51
N GLY A 57 2.32 7.70 -2.55
CA GLY A 57 2.89 8.33 -3.72
C GLY A 57 4.41 8.48 -3.65
N SER A 58 4.96 9.13 -4.67
CA SER A 58 6.38 9.51 -4.68
C SER A 58 6.66 10.56 -3.60
N CYS A 59 7.79 10.48 -2.92
CA CYS A 59 8.24 11.54 -2.02
C CYS A 59 8.78 12.72 -2.84
N THR A 60 7.98 13.77 -3.02
CA THR A 60 8.48 15.03 -3.58
C THR A 60 9.26 15.77 -2.49
N GLY A 61 10.60 15.64 -2.47
CA GLY A 61 11.48 16.49 -1.65
C GLY A 61 12.39 15.81 -0.62
N SER A 62 12.55 14.48 -0.63
CA SER A 62 13.61 13.83 0.17
C SER A 62 14.68 13.25 -0.72
N SER A 63 15.77 14.00 -0.85
CA SER A 63 17.08 13.45 -1.17
C SER A 63 17.39 12.36 -0.14
N SER A 64 17.25 11.09 -0.57
CA SER A 64 18.02 9.93 -0.10
C SER A 64 18.52 9.98 1.34
N SER A 65 17.81 9.37 2.30
CA SER A 65 18.41 8.56 3.41
C SER A 65 17.45 8.13 4.53
N SER A 66 16.16 8.47 4.48
CA SER A 66 15.21 7.93 5.48
C SER A 66 14.64 6.59 5.01
N SER A 67 15.16 5.51 5.59
CA SER A 67 14.75 4.10 5.43
C SER A 67 13.35 3.79 5.98
N SER A 68 12.41 4.74 5.93
CA SER A 68 10.98 4.43 5.98
C SER A 68 10.61 4.02 4.56
N SER A 69 10.60 2.71 4.30
CA SER A 69 10.41 2.06 2.99
C SER A 69 9.09 2.38 2.26
N HIS A 70 8.30 3.32 2.77
CA HIS A 70 6.99 3.73 2.32
C HIS A 70 7.09 5.21 1.88
N GLY A 71 6.76 5.51 0.63
CA GLY A 71 6.75 6.89 0.12
C GLY A 71 5.74 7.79 0.84
N GLN A 72 5.41 8.96 0.29
CA GLN A 72 4.41 9.85 0.90
C GLN A 72 3.07 9.12 1.04
N VAL A 73 2.53 9.00 2.25
CA VAL A 73 1.17 8.45 2.45
C VAL A 73 0.16 9.46 1.94
N LEU A 74 -0.63 9.06 0.95
CA LEU A 74 -1.70 9.88 0.36
C LEU A 74 -3.04 9.60 1.05
N ASN A 75 -3.29 8.35 1.38
CA ASN A 75 -4.52 7.89 2.03
C ASN A 75 -4.25 6.62 2.84
N GLN A 76 -4.96 6.45 3.94
CA GLN A 76 -4.94 5.22 4.73
C GLN A 76 -6.33 4.87 5.23
N VAL A 77 -6.66 3.58 5.22
CA VAL A 77 -7.85 3.02 5.85
C VAL A 77 -7.40 2.05 6.95
N LEU A 78 -8.02 2.16 8.14
CA LEU A 78 -7.79 1.25 9.28
C LEU A 78 -9.06 0.50 9.66
N PHE A 79 -8.91 -0.79 9.95
CA PHE A 79 -10.00 -1.69 10.31
C PHE A 79 -9.82 -2.22 11.74
N GLN A 80 -10.86 -2.12 12.56
CA GLN A 80 -10.87 -2.66 13.93
C GLN A 80 -11.98 -3.68 14.10
N TYR A 81 -11.61 -4.85 14.65
CA TYR A 81 -12.51 -5.99 14.83
C TYR A 81 -12.69 -6.31 16.31
N ASP A 82 -13.88 -6.82 16.66
CA ASP A 82 -14.11 -7.41 17.97
C ASP A 82 -13.45 -8.80 18.12
N SER A 83 -13.67 -9.43 19.28
CA SER A 83 -13.15 -10.77 19.58
C SER A 83 -13.71 -11.86 18.67
N THR A 84 -14.90 -11.65 18.11
CA THR A 84 -15.55 -12.60 17.17
C THR A 84 -15.13 -12.36 15.72
N GLY A 85 -14.33 -11.32 15.44
CA GLY A 85 -13.88 -10.98 14.10
C GLY A 85 -14.87 -10.10 13.32
N LYS A 86 -15.88 -9.51 13.98
CA LYS A 86 -16.76 -8.54 13.32
C LYS A 86 -16.09 -7.18 13.28
N LEU A 87 -16.17 -6.52 12.12
CA LEU A 87 -15.71 -5.14 11.97
C LEU A 87 -16.59 -4.23 12.82
N VAL A 88 -15.98 -3.53 13.78
CA VAL A 88 -16.67 -2.61 14.70
C VAL A 88 -16.35 -1.15 14.42
N LYS A 89 -15.20 -0.86 13.79
CA LYS A 89 -14.85 0.50 13.36
C LYS A 89 -14.01 0.46 12.09
N GLU A 90 -14.20 1.49 11.28
CA GLU A 90 -13.38 1.83 10.13
C GLU A 90 -13.02 3.31 10.21
N TYR A 91 -11.78 3.64 9.89
CA TYR A 91 -11.31 5.02 9.82
C TYR A 91 -10.62 5.25 8.49
N GLN A 92 -10.71 6.47 7.96
CA GLN A 92 -10.01 6.87 6.75
C GLN A 92 -9.36 8.24 6.88
N GLY A 93 -8.06 8.30 6.55
CA GLY A 93 -7.33 9.54 6.33
C GLY A 93 -7.27 9.81 4.84
N HIS A 94 -7.88 10.90 4.37
CA HIS A 94 -7.97 11.21 2.93
C HIS A 94 -6.79 12.02 2.38
N ALA A 95 -5.88 12.44 3.25
CA ALA A 95 -4.72 13.26 2.91
C ALA A 95 -3.52 12.90 3.82
N GLY A 96 -3.32 11.61 4.06
CA GLY A 96 -2.33 11.11 5.00
C GLY A 96 -2.80 9.86 5.75
N PRO A 97 -2.08 9.47 6.81
CA PRO A 97 -2.49 8.38 7.69
C PRO A 97 -3.76 8.73 8.49
N VAL A 98 -4.37 7.71 9.07
CA VAL A 98 -5.44 7.84 10.09
C VAL A 98 -4.83 8.20 11.44
#